data_AF-A0A6H0XMN8-F1
#
_entry.id   AF-A0A6H0XMN8-F1
#
_cell.length_a   1.000
_cell.length_b   1.000
_cell.length_c   1.000
_cell.angle_alpha   90.00
_cell.angle_beta   90.00
_cell.angle_gamma   90.00
#
_symmetry.space_group_name_H-M   'P 1'
#
loop_
_entity.id
_entity.type
_entity.pdbx_description
1 polymer ?
#
loop_
_entity_poly.entity_id
_entity_poly.type
_entity_poly.pdbx_seq_one_letter_code
_entity_poly.pdbx_strand_id
1 'polypeptide(L)'
;MGVLVAQTYRLQHAPNPNPVFGYYTLGKPVAAIMQTSALLVLLVGSHRFWRQQSAMVRGKIHAGGWEVYVVGAYTLLLLISLFTVHVGIDIYKSLQ
;
A
#
# COMPACT_ATOMS: atom_id res chain seq x y z
N MET A 1 1.29 -10.28 4.27
CA MET A 1 2.29 -9.19 4.24
C MET A 1 1.99 -8.09 5.25
N GLY A 2 0.78 -7.50 5.31
CA GLY A 2 0.46 -6.44 6.30
C GLY A 2 0.70 -6.83 7.77
N VAL A 3 0.40 -8.08 8.14
CA VAL A 3 0.68 -8.63 9.48
C VAL A 3 2.19 -8.71 9.77
N LEU A 4 3.00 -9.11 8.79
CA LEU A 4 4.46 -9.18 8.94
C LEU A 4 5.06 -7.78 9.11
N VAL A 5 4.59 -6.79 8.34
CA VAL A 5 5.00 -5.38 8.49
C VAL A 5 4.68 -4.87 9.90
N ALA A 6 3.47 -5.13 10.40
CA ALA A 6 3.09 -4.75 11.77
C ALA A 6 3.95 -5.44 12.84
N GLN A 7 4.33 -6.70 12.61
CA GLN A 7 5.21 -7.45 13.50
C GLN A 7 6.65 -6.92 13.48
N THR A 8 7.21 -6.61 12.31
CA THR A 8 8.57 -6.02 12.19
C THR A 8 8.65 -4.66 12.86
N TYR A 9 7.62 -3.80 12.70
CA TYR A 9 7.57 -2.51 13.39
C TYR A 9 7.39 -2.64 14.91
N ARG A 10 6.68 -3.67 15.39
CA ARG A 10 6.60 -3.99 16.82
C ARG A 10 7.92 -4.50 17.39
N LEU A 11 8.69 -5.24 16.60
CA LEU A 11 10.01 -5.77 16.95
C LEU A 11 11.11 -4.70 16.98
N GLN A 12 10.99 -3.61 16.21
CA GLN A 12 11.90 -2.45 16.28
C GLN A 12 11.68 -1.56 17.53
N HIS A 13 11.39 -2.18 18.68
CA HIS A 13 11.24 -1.47 19.96
C HIS A 13 12.59 -0.85 20.37
N ALA A 14 12.78 0.44 20.08
CA ALA A 14 13.90 1.20 20.63
C ALA A 14 13.65 1.44 22.15
N PRO A 15 14.69 1.42 23.01
CA PRO A 15 14.55 1.53 24.47
C PRO A 15 13.86 2.81 24.99
N ASN A 16 13.74 3.86 24.15
CA ASN A 16 13.01 5.09 24.45
C ASN A 16 12.07 5.45 23.28
N PRO A 17 10.84 4.91 23.24
CA PRO A 17 9.88 5.30 22.22
C PRO A 17 9.33 6.69 22.53
N ASN A 18 9.60 7.67 21.65
CA ASN A 18 8.94 8.98 21.70
C ASN A 18 7.43 8.77 21.42
N PRO A 19 6.53 9.18 22.33
CA PRO A 19 5.10 8.88 22.23
C PRO A 19 4.38 9.62 21.10
N VAL A 20 4.98 10.67 20.52
CA VAL A 20 4.30 11.57 19.57
C VAL A 20 4.58 11.22 18.10
N PHE A 21 5.82 10.85 17.74
CA PHE A 21 6.18 10.57 16.35
C PHE A 21 7.27 9.50 16.25
N GLY A 22 6.92 8.31 15.76
CA GLY A 22 7.84 7.19 15.66
C GLY A 22 7.26 5.97 14.96
N TYR A 23 8.14 5.07 14.52
CA TYR A 23 7.81 3.85 13.78
C TYR A 23 6.78 2.95 14.51
N TYR A 24 6.75 3.00 15.84
CA TYR A 24 5.79 2.25 16.65
C TYR A 24 4.34 2.73 16.50
N THR A 25 4.12 4.05 16.52
CA THR A 25 2.79 4.66 16.43
C THR A 25 2.27 4.65 14.99
N LEU A 26 3.18 4.82 14.02
CA LEU A 26 2.86 4.82 12.59
C LEU A 26 2.68 3.42 11.99
N GLY A 27 3.19 2.37 12.65
CA GLY A 27 3.08 0.99 12.15
C GLY A 27 1.63 0.50 11.99
N LYS A 28 0.75 0.82 12.95
CA LYS A 28 -0.68 0.45 12.90
C LYS A 28 -1.44 1.09 11.72
N PRO A 29 -1.43 2.43 11.54
CA PRO A 29 -2.13 3.05 10.42
C PRO A 29 -1.52 2.67 9.06
N VAL A 30 -0.19 2.54 8.96
CA VAL A 30 0.45 2.10 7.70
C VAL A 30 0.01 0.68 7.33
N ALA A 31 -0.04 -0.25 8.29
CA ALA A 31 -0.52 -1.61 8.04
C ALA A 31 -1.99 -1.63 7.57
N ALA A 32 -2.86 -0.81 8.17
CA ALA A 32 -4.26 -0.69 7.75
C ALA A 32 -4.37 -0.13 6.32
N ILE A 33 -3.61 0.91 5.97
CA ILE A 33 -3.59 1.47 4.61
C ILE A 33 -3.14 0.43 3.59
N MET A 34 -2.10 -0.37 3.90
CA MET A 34 -1.63 -1.44 3.01
C MET A 34 -2.66 -2.56 2.83
N GLN A 35 -3.43 -2.89 3.87
CA GLN A 35 -4.46 -3.91 3.76
C GLN A 35 -5.65 -3.41 2.91
N THR A 36 -6.06 -2.16 3.13
CA THR A 36 -7.11 -1.50 2.35
C THR A 36 -6.69 -1.32 0.88
N SER A 37 -5.44 -0.93 0.63
CA SER A 37 -4.93 -0.78 -0.74
C SER A 37 -4.91 -2.11 -1.48
N ALA A 38 -4.56 -3.21 -0.81
CA ALA A 38 -4.62 -4.54 -1.37
C ALA A 38 -6.05 -4.94 -1.76
N LEU A 39 -7.03 -4.65 -0.90
CA LEU A 39 -8.45 -4.90 -1.21
C LEU A 39 -8.92 -4.08 -2.42
N LEU A 40 -8.56 -2.81 -2.52
CA LEU A 40 -8.93 -1.95 -3.65
C LEU A 40 -8.35 -2.47 -4.97
N VAL A 41 -7.07 -2.81 -5.00
CA VAL A 41 -6.41 -3.37 -6.19
C VAL A 41 -7.04 -4.71 -6.57
N LEU A 42 -7.36 -5.55 -5.59
CA LEU A 42 -8.04 -6.83 -5.82
C LEU A 42 -9.41 -6.64 -6.46
N LEU A 43 -10.24 -5.71 -5.96
CA LEU A 43 -11.56 -5.43 -6.54
C LEU A 43 -11.47 -4.95 -8.00
N VAL A 44 -10.53 -4.04 -8.29
CA VAL A 44 -10.30 -3.56 -9.67
C VAL A 44 -9.80 -4.71 -10.57
N GLY A 45 -8.90 -5.55 -10.05
CA GLY A 45 -8.41 -6.74 -10.74
C GLY A 45 -9.53 -7.74 -11.04
N SER A 46 -10.41 -8.02 -10.07
CA SER A 46 -11.58 -8.89 -10.24
C SER A 46 -12.54 -8.36 -11.30
N HIS A 47 -12.83 -7.05 -11.28
CA HIS A 47 -13.67 -6.42 -12.31
C HIS A 47 -13.04 -6.57 -13.71
N ARG A 48 -11.74 -6.29 -13.84
CA ARG A 48 -11.01 -6.46 -15.12
C ARG A 48 -11.06 -7.91 -15.58
N PHE A 49 -10.81 -8.85 -14.68
CA PHE A 49 -10.83 -10.27 -14.98
C PHE A 49 -12.20 -10.72 -15.47
N TRP A 50 -13.27 -10.30 -14.79
CA TRP A 50 -14.64 -10.58 -15.21
C TRP A 50 -14.94 -10.06 -16.63
N ARG A 51 -14.52 -8.83 -16.92
CA ARG A 51 -14.70 -8.23 -18.25
C ARG A 51 -13.93 -8.99 -19.33
N GLN A 52 -12.69 -9.41 -19.04
CA GLN A 52 -11.90 -10.20 -19.97
C GLN A 52 -12.48 -11.60 -20.18
N GLN A 53 -12.90 -12.29 -19.12
CA GLN A 53 -13.57 -13.59 -19.22
C GLN A 53 -14.85 -13.52 -20.06
N SER A 54 -15.69 -12.51 -19.80
CA SER A 54 -16.92 -12.29 -20.58
C SER A 54 -16.63 -12.05 -22.06
N ALA A 55 -15.50 -11.44 -22.40
CA ALA A 55 -15.08 -11.24 -23.79
C ALA A 55 -14.57 -12.54 -24.42
N MET A 56 -13.76 -13.31 -23.69
CA MET A 56 -13.19 -14.58 -24.17
C MET A 56 -14.27 -15.60 -24.52
N VAL A 57 -15.35 -15.67 -23.74
CA VAL A 57 -16.53 -16.52 -24.04
C VAL A 57 -17.15 -16.18 -25.41
N ARG A 58 -16.99 -14.93 -25.87
CA ARG A 58 -17.49 -14.45 -27.17
C ARG A 58 -16.40 -14.41 -28.25
N GLY A 59 -15.24 -15.04 -28.01
CA GLY A 59 -14.10 -15.05 -28.93
C GLY A 59 -13.39 -13.70 -29.10
N LYS A 60 -13.59 -12.75 -28.17
CA LYS A 60 -13.01 -11.40 -28.22
C LYS A 60 -12.00 -11.20 -27.09
N ILE A 61 -10.95 -10.43 -27.33
CA ILE A 61 -9.96 -10.07 -26.31
C ILE A 61 -9.91 -8.55 -26.17
N HIS A 62 -9.92 -8.05 -24.94
CA HIS A 62 -9.70 -6.63 -24.66
C HIS A 62 -8.21 -6.39 -24.41
N ALA A 63 -7.53 -5.77 -25.39
CA ALA A 63 -6.11 -5.45 -25.32
C ALA A 63 -5.80 -4.20 -24.45
N GLY A 64 -6.80 -3.36 -24.18
CA GLY A 64 -6.66 -2.14 -23.39
C GLY A 64 -7.61 -2.09 -22.19
N GLY A 65 -7.40 -1.12 -21.30
CA GLY A 65 -8.26 -0.87 -20.17
C GLY A 65 -7.76 0.25 -19.28
N TRP A 66 -8.65 1.14 -18.87
CA TRP A 66 -8.34 2.25 -17.96
C TRP A 66 -7.90 1.73 -16.57
N GLU A 67 -8.24 0.49 -16.23
CA GLU A 67 -7.91 -0.13 -14.94
C GLU A 67 -6.40 -0.18 -14.68
N VAL A 68 -5.60 -0.42 -15.73
CA VAL A 68 -4.14 -0.51 -15.60
C VAL A 68 -3.56 0.85 -15.23
N TYR A 69 -4.05 1.92 -15.87
CA TYR A 69 -3.61 3.29 -15.56
C TYR A 69 -4.02 3.71 -14.15
N VAL A 70 -5.23 3.35 -13.71
CA VAL A 70 -5.69 3.67 -12.36
C VAL A 70 -4.90 2.92 -11.29
N VAL A 71 -4.65 1.62 -11.46
CA VAL A 71 -3.81 0.86 -10.53
C VAL A 71 -2.37 1.38 -10.53
N GLY A 72 -1.83 1.73 -11.70
CA GLY A 72 -0.49 2.30 -11.83
C GLY A 72 -0.34 3.65 -11.11
N ALA A 73 -1.24 4.59 -11.38
CA ALA A 73 -1.25 5.90 -10.74
C ALA A 73 -1.46 5.78 -9.22
N TYR A 74 -2.40 4.93 -8.79
CA TYR A 74 -2.63 4.66 -7.37
C TYR A 74 -1.39 4.10 -6.66
N THR A 75 -0.73 3.13 -7.29
CA THR A 75 0.50 2.51 -6.74
C THR A 75 1.61 3.55 -6.62
N LEU A 76 1.79 4.40 -7.63
CA LEU A 76 2.78 5.48 -7.59
C LEU A 76 2.53 6.45 -6.44
N LEU A 77 1.28 6.90 -6.26
CA LEU A 77 0.91 7.80 -5.17
C LEU A 77 1.12 7.17 -3.78
N LEU A 78 0.81 5.88 -3.66
CA LEU A 78 1.02 5.13 -2.44
C LEU A 78 2.51 5.00 -2.10
N LEU A 79 3.38 4.74 -3.10
CA LEU A 79 4.83 4.70 -2.92
C LEU A 79 5.41 6.05 -2.51
N ILE A 80 4.99 7.14 -3.17
CA ILE A 80 5.42 8.50 -2.81
C ILE A 80 5.03 8.82 -1.36
N SER A 81 3.79 8.49 -0.97
CA SER A 81 3.31 8.72 0.39
C SER A 81 4.14 7.96 1.43
N LEU A 82 4.43 6.68 1.18
CA LEU A 82 5.27 5.88 2.08
C LEU A 82 6.70 6.41 2.16
N PHE A 83 7.27 6.87 1.05
CA PHE A 83 8.60 7.46 0.99
C PHE A 83 8.67 8.76 1.81
N THR A 84 7.70 9.67 1.64
CA THR A 84 7.62 10.92 2.41
C THR A 84 7.53 10.65 3.91
N VAL A 85 6.72 9.66 4.33
CA VAL A 85 6.61 9.29 5.74
C VAL A 85 7.95 8.76 6.27
N HIS A 86 8.65 7.90 5.52
CA HIS A 86 9.95 7.39 5.96
C HIS A 86 11.00 8.49 6.09
N VAL A 87 11.12 9.37 5.09
CA VAL A 87 12.05 10.51 5.12
C VAL A 87 11.74 11.44 6.29
N GLY A 88 10.45 11.73 6.52
CA GLY A 88 10.04 12.57 7.65
C GLY A 88 10.42 11.99 9.01
N ILE A 89 10.30 10.67 9.19
CA ILE A 89 10.73 10.00 10.43
C ILE A 89 12.26 10.06 10.58
N ASP A 90 13.01 9.89 9.49
CA ASP A 90 14.48 9.91 9.52
C ASP A 90 15.02 11.29 9.93
N ILE A 91 14.48 12.35 9.32
CA ILE A 91 14.81 13.74 9.68
C ILE A 91 14.47 14.01 11.14
N TYR A 92 13.28 13.61 11.61
CA TYR A 92 12.86 13.82 12.99
C TYR A 92 13.79 13.13 13.99
N LYS A 93 14.25 11.91 13.68
CA LYS A 93 15.24 11.19 14.50
C LYS A 93 16.61 11.86 14.51
N SER A 94 17.04 12.50 13.43
CA SER A 94 18.33 13.21 13.37
C SER A 94 18.39 14.51 14.18
N LEU A 95 17.22 15.07 14.54
CA LEU A 95 17.09 16.33 15.27
C LEU A 95 17.00 16.14 16.80
N GLN A 96 16.75 14.91 17.27
CA GLN A 96 16.77 14.53 18.69
C GLN A 96 18.12 13.92 19.09
#